data_AF-A0A7W8CMS1-F1
#
_entry.id   AF-A0A7W8CMS1-F1
#
_cell.length_a   1.000
_cell.length_b   1.000
_cell.length_c   1.000
_cell.angle_alpha   90.00
_cell.angle_beta   90.00
_cell.angle_gamma   90.00
#
_symmetry.space_group_name_H-M   'P 1'
#
loop_
_entity.id
_entity.type
_entity.pdbx_description
1 polymer ?
#
loop_
_entity_poly.entity_id
_entity_poly.type
_entity_poly.pdbx_seq_one_letter_code
_entity_poly.pdbx_strand_id
1 'polypeptide(L)'
;MTTELDNIDYGDGFVPSVAALSAAIENAIPVLEERIIEPDESIDEIVADLERSLFISIVAPLTAHNPILPLVDKWTNERQRFLQGNVPSDMGHYFAVRTLSCVDEPGPGRIHMQHLVSACDAGMTSFVGGAGQQSVEHQPEIQAVVYAQWFTYAFAIWEEQFRGRLAKYWDSQTDEKIRRSDILVDYFGDIRLIRNDVVHNKGICDESANTVVLQWGFVEGKPIEISAEQMISLIDLFPYDELRTAPVPQPSAGLKSVPGRLDAHLLEDIKDRARELGLSANELNAAAYSSWMETTAAPS
;
A
#
# COMPACT_ATOMS: atom_id res chain seq x y z
N MET A 1 36.97 41.36 -6.21
CA MET A 1 35.71 40.83 -5.64
C MET A 1 35.05 40.02 -6.74
N THR A 2 35.29 38.71 -6.71
CA THR A 2 34.69 37.72 -7.60
C THR A 2 34.37 36.56 -6.66
N THR A 3 33.09 36.28 -6.51
CA THR A 3 32.50 35.31 -5.59
C THR A 3 32.87 33.88 -5.99
N GLU A 4 33.33 33.09 -5.03
CA GLU A 4 33.71 31.66 -5.13
C GLU A 4 32.51 30.72 -5.37
N LEU A 5 31.61 31.05 -6.28
CA LEU A 5 30.46 30.20 -6.64
C LEU A 5 30.56 29.56 -8.04
N ASP A 6 31.60 29.88 -8.82
CA ASP A 6 31.74 29.42 -10.22
C ASP A 6 32.53 28.12 -10.40
N ASN A 7 32.87 27.39 -9.32
CA ASN A 7 33.73 26.21 -9.42
C ASN A 7 33.17 25.00 -8.66
N ILE A 8 31.90 24.68 -8.89
CA ILE A 8 31.37 23.37 -8.53
C ILE A 8 31.55 22.47 -9.76
N ASP A 9 32.45 21.49 -9.65
CA ASP A 9 32.65 20.46 -10.66
C ASP A 9 31.51 19.44 -10.59
N TYR A 10 30.47 19.70 -11.36
CA TYR A 10 29.40 18.74 -11.60
C TYR A 10 29.89 17.79 -12.68
N GLY A 11 30.55 16.69 -12.29
CA GLY A 11 31.21 15.77 -13.21
C GLY A 11 30.37 15.42 -14.46
N ASP A 12 31.05 15.02 -15.54
CA ASP A 12 30.59 14.98 -16.95
C ASP A 12 29.15 14.48 -17.24
N GLY A 13 28.53 13.71 -16.33
CA GLY A 13 27.16 13.22 -16.44
C GLY A 13 26.05 14.16 -15.94
N PHE A 14 26.36 15.24 -15.22
CA PHE A 14 25.32 16.10 -14.59
C PHE A 14 24.46 16.84 -15.62
N VAL A 15 25.09 17.57 -16.55
CA VAL A 15 24.38 18.33 -17.58
C VAL A 15 23.51 17.43 -18.49
N PRO A 16 24.01 16.28 -18.99
CA PRO A 16 23.18 15.31 -19.70
C PRO A 16 22.01 14.78 -18.88
N SER A 17 22.20 14.53 -17.57
CA SER A 17 21.15 14.00 -16.70
C SER A 17 20.03 15.02 -16.43
N VAL A 18 20.40 16.29 -16.23
CA VAL A 18 19.43 17.39 -16.07
C VAL A 18 18.66 17.63 -17.36
N ALA A 19 19.32 17.55 -18.53
CA ALA A 19 18.66 17.65 -19.82
C ALA A 19 17.69 16.48 -20.07
N ALA A 20 18.08 15.25 -19.71
CA ALA A 20 17.22 14.08 -19.79
C ALA A 20 16.00 14.17 -18.86
N LEU A 21 16.19 14.68 -17.64
CA LEU A 21 15.11 14.94 -16.69
C LEU A 21 14.15 16.01 -17.23
N SER A 22 14.66 17.13 -17.75
CA SER A 22 13.84 18.20 -18.33
C SER A 22 13.01 17.69 -19.50
N ALA A 23 13.62 16.92 -20.41
CA ALA A 23 12.93 16.31 -21.53
C ALA A 23 11.85 15.31 -21.08
N ALA A 24 12.14 14.50 -20.05
CA ALA A 24 11.16 13.58 -19.47
C ALA A 24 9.96 14.32 -18.85
N ILE A 25 10.20 15.42 -18.14
CA ILE A 25 9.16 16.27 -17.55
C ILE A 25 8.31 16.95 -18.64
N GLU A 26 8.95 17.56 -19.64
CA GLU A 26 8.27 18.22 -20.76
C GLU A 26 7.39 17.25 -21.56
N ASN A 27 7.81 16.00 -21.70
CA ASN A 27 7.00 14.95 -22.34
C ASN A 27 5.85 14.45 -21.44
N ALA A 28 6.02 14.47 -20.12
CA ALA A 28 5.02 13.95 -19.18
C ALA A 28 3.87 14.94 -18.91
N ILE A 29 4.14 16.25 -18.88
CA ILE A 29 3.15 17.29 -18.54
C ILE A 29 1.88 17.22 -19.42
N PRO A 30 1.95 17.15 -20.76
CA PRO A 30 0.76 17.12 -21.61
C PRO A 30 -0.12 15.89 -21.35
N VAL A 31 0.50 14.73 -21.14
CA VAL A 31 -0.19 13.45 -20.86
C VAL A 31 -0.92 13.49 -19.52
N LEU A 32 -0.35 14.18 -18.53
CA LEU A 32 -0.97 14.35 -17.21
C LEU A 32 -2.15 15.32 -17.23
N GLU A 33 -2.12 16.34 -18.09
CA GLU A 33 -3.20 17.32 -18.25
C GLU A 33 -4.41 16.74 -19.01
N GLU A 34 -4.17 15.89 -20.01
CA GLU A 34 -5.22 15.25 -20.83
C GLU A 34 -6.03 14.21 -20.03
N ARG A 35 -5.38 13.49 -19.11
CA ARG A 35 -6.01 12.46 -18.24
C ARG A 35 -7.07 12.96 -17.25
N ILE A 36 -7.27 14.27 -17.13
CA ILE A 36 -8.28 14.87 -16.24
C ILE A 36 -9.69 14.80 -16.87
N ILE A 37 -9.80 14.48 -18.17
CA ILE A 37 -11.02 14.63 -18.96
C ILE A 37 -11.25 13.39 -19.86
N GLU A 38 -11.84 12.30 -19.35
CA GLU A 38 -12.87 11.48 -20.04
C GLU A 38 -13.28 10.22 -19.24
N PRO A 39 -14.53 9.71 -19.37
CA PRO A 39 -15.08 8.64 -18.54
C PRO A 39 -15.20 7.25 -19.19
N ASP A 40 -14.61 7.00 -20.35
CA ASP A 40 -14.60 5.67 -20.99
C ASP A 40 -13.25 4.98 -20.81
N GLU A 41 -12.96 4.57 -19.58
CA GLU A 41 -11.67 3.97 -19.24
C GLU A 41 -11.48 2.63 -19.96
N SER A 42 -10.52 2.60 -20.88
CA SER A 42 -10.06 1.34 -21.46
C SER A 42 -9.43 0.44 -20.39
N ILE A 43 -9.34 -0.87 -20.63
CA ILE A 43 -8.67 -1.77 -19.69
C ILE A 43 -7.22 -1.34 -19.44
N ASP A 44 -6.55 -0.84 -20.48
CA ASP A 44 -5.17 -0.35 -20.38
C ASP A 44 -5.04 0.88 -19.49
N GLU A 45 -6.02 1.78 -19.53
CA GLU A 45 -6.05 2.96 -18.65
C GLU A 45 -6.29 2.59 -17.19
N ILE A 46 -7.24 1.69 -16.93
CA ILE A 46 -7.52 1.20 -15.57
C ILE A 46 -6.27 0.53 -14.99
N VAL A 47 -5.60 -0.30 -15.78
CA VAL A 47 -4.38 -1.02 -15.36
C VAL A 47 -3.23 -0.05 -15.14
N ALA A 48 -2.99 0.90 -16.06
CA ALA A 48 -1.94 1.90 -15.92
C ALA A 48 -2.16 2.83 -14.71
N ASP A 49 -3.40 3.16 -14.39
CA ASP A 49 -3.73 3.94 -13.20
C ASP A 49 -3.49 3.16 -11.91
N LEU A 50 -3.84 1.87 -11.88
CA LEU A 50 -3.58 0.99 -10.75
C LEU A 50 -2.07 0.84 -10.52
N GLU A 51 -1.33 0.55 -11.59
CA GLU A 51 0.14 0.45 -11.60
C GLU A 51 0.76 1.73 -11.03
N ARG A 52 0.42 2.89 -11.61
CA ARG A 52 0.93 4.19 -11.16
C ARG A 52 0.62 4.44 -9.69
N SER A 53 -0.62 4.20 -9.26
CA SER A 53 -1.04 4.44 -7.88
C SER A 53 -0.27 3.54 -6.90
N LEU A 54 -0.09 2.28 -7.26
CA LEU A 54 0.64 1.31 -6.46
C LEU A 54 2.14 1.64 -6.42
N PHE A 55 2.77 1.93 -7.55
CA PHE A 55 4.21 2.20 -7.63
C PHE A 55 4.60 3.50 -6.93
N ILE A 56 3.80 4.56 -7.08
CA ILE A 56 3.98 5.80 -6.30
C ILE A 56 3.90 5.47 -4.80
N SER A 57 2.96 4.62 -4.40
CA SER A 57 2.82 4.25 -2.99
C SER A 57 4.01 3.46 -2.44
N ILE A 58 4.74 2.69 -3.27
CA ILE A 58 5.94 1.92 -2.87
C ILE A 58 7.13 2.83 -2.57
N VAL A 59 7.19 4.04 -3.17
CA VAL A 59 8.27 4.99 -2.88
C VAL A 59 8.29 5.41 -1.42
N ALA A 60 7.12 5.65 -0.82
CA ALA A 60 7.02 6.05 0.58
C ALA A 60 7.70 5.06 1.54
N PRO A 61 7.36 3.75 1.57
CA PRO A 61 8.01 2.80 2.45
C PRO A 61 9.50 2.60 2.17
N LEU A 62 9.93 2.70 0.90
CA LEU A 62 11.35 2.56 0.53
C LEU A 62 12.21 3.76 0.95
N THR A 63 11.62 4.95 1.12
CA THR A 63 12.35 6.20 1.39
C THR A 63 12.07 6.83 2.75
N ALA A 64 11.03 6.40 3.47
CA ALA A 64 10.56 7.05 4.71
C ALA A 64 11.62 7.19 5.80
N HIS A 65 12.63 6.32 5.79
CA HIS A 65 13.71 6.30 6.77
C HIS A 65 14.94 7.12 6.35
N ASN A 66 15.08 7.49 5.07
CA ASN A 66 16.24 8.23 4.54
C ASN A 66 16.56 9.52 5.31
N PRO A 67 15.59 10.33 5.77
CA PRO A 67 15.87 11.52 6.56
C PRO A 67 16.27 11.23 8.01
N ILE A 68 15.88 10.07 8.55
CA ILE A 68 16.11 9.71 9.96
C ILE A 68 17.52 9.14 10.16
N LEU A 69 18.05 8.39 9.19
CA LEU A 69 19.35 7.75 9.32
C LEU A 69 20.51 8.74 9.56
N PRO A 70 20.69 9.82 8.77
CA PRO A 70 21.75 10.79 9.02
C PRO A 70 21.60 11.48 10.39
N LEU A 71 20.37 11.61 10.89
CA LEU A 71 20.11 12.18 12.21
C LEU A 71 20.54 11.23 13.32
N VAL A 72 20.23 9.94 13.19
CA VAL A 72 20.65 8.89 14.14
C VAL A 72 22.17 8.77 14.13
N ASP A 73 22.79 8.69 12.94
CA ASP A 73 24.24 8.61 12.79
C ASP A 73 24.95 9.82 13.40
N LYS A 74 24.44 11.02 13.12
CA LYS A 74 24.97 12.26 13.69
C LYS A 74 24.90 12.23 15.22
N TRP A 75 23.75 11.85 15.77
CA TRP A 75 23.58 11.79 17.22
C TRP A 75 24.52 10.77 17.87
N THR A 76 24.63 9.57 17.30
CA THR A 76 25.52 8.51 17.79
C THR A 76 26.98 8.96 17.77
N ASN A 77 27.43 9.57 16.66
CA ASN A 77 28.79 10.07 16.51
C ASN A 77 29.11 11.21 17.49
N GLU A 78 28.22 12.21 17.62
CA GLU A 78 28.44 13.33 18.55
C GLU A 78 28.43 12.87 20.01
N ARG A 79 27.54 11.94 20.38
CA ARG A 79 27.54 11.34 21.71
C ARG A 79 28.83 10.58 21.99
N GLN A 80 29.34 9.80 21.03
CA GLN A 80 30.62 9.11 21.16
C GLN A 80 31.78 10.11 21.35
N ARG A 81 31.78 11.22 20.58
CA ARG A 81 32.77 12.29 20.74
C ARG A 81 32.69 12.93 22.13
N PHE A 82 31.48 13.15 22.66
CA PHE A 82 31.29 13.69 24.02
C PHE A 82 31.85 12.73 25.07
N LEU A 83 31.53 11.45 24.99
CA LEU A 83 32.03 10.41 25.90
C LEU A 83 33.56 10.26 25.86
N GLN A 84 34.19 10.56 24.72
CA GLN A 84 35.65 10.59 24.55
C GLN A 84 36.30 11.91 25.00
N GLY A 85 35.51 12.90 25.44
CA GLY A 85 35.99 14.23 25.83
C GLY A 85 36.39 15.13 24.66
N ASN A 86 36.00 14.77 23.43
CA ASN A 86 36.33 15.52 22.20
C ASN A 86 35.40 16.71 21.94
N VAL A 87 34.26 16.80 22.62
CA VAL A 87 33.32 17.93 22.56
C VAL A 87 32.86 18.31 23.98
N PRO A 88 32.58 19.60 24.25
CA PRO A 88 32.34 20.10 25.61
C PRO A 88 30.92 19.84 26.14
N SER A 89 29.97 19.47 25.29
CA SER A 89 28.57 19.25 25.65
C SER A 89 27.99 18.08 24.87
N ASP A 90 27.13 17.30 25.51
CA ASP A 90 26.40 16.21 24.87
C ASP A 90 25.24 16.77 24.03
N MET A 91 24.73 15.94 23.11
CA MET A 91 23.48 16.20 22.41
C MET A 91 22.28 15.75 23.24
N GLY A 92 21.16 16.45 23.09
CA GLY A 92 19.91 16.09 23.76
C GLY A 92 19.50 14.63 23.52
N HIS A 93 19.01 13.97 24.56
CA HIS A 93 18.72 12.54 24.56
C HIS A 93 17.32 12.17 24.05
N TYR A 94 16.52 13.14 23.65
CA TYR A 94 15.16 12.91 23.15
C TYR A 94 14.97 13.56 21.78
N PHE A 95 14.41 12.81 20.83
CA PHE A 95 13.94 13.32 19.55
C PHE A 95 12.56 13.93 19.68
N ALA A 96 12.43 15.24 19.51
CA ALA A 96 11.15 15.93 19.47
C ALA A 96 10.53 15.82 18.07
N VAL A 97 9.49 14.99 17.93
CA VAL A 97 8.86 14.67 16.63
C VAL A 97 8.29 15.92 15.94
N ARG A 98 7.79 16.89 16.73
CA ARG A 98 7.21 18.13 16.19
C ARG A 98 8.22 19.05 15.51
N THR A 99 9.44 19.11 16.04
CA THR A 99 10.48 20.05 15.58
C THR A 99 11.62 19.35 14.85
N LEU A 100 11.61 18.00 14.81
CA LEU A 100 12.65 17.16 14.25
C LEU A 100 14.04 17.49 14.81
N SER A 101 14.12 17.71 16.13
CA SER A 101 15.34 18.14 16.82
C SER A 101 15.60 17.33 18.10
N CYS A 102 16.86 17.19 18.47
CA CYS A 102 17.26 16.60 19.75
C CYS A 102 17.09 17.61 20.89
N VAL A 103 16.53 17.18 22.02
CA VAL A 103 16.31 17.98 23.24
C VAL A 103 16.66 17.16 24.48
N ASP A 104 17.03 17.83 25.57
CA ASP A 104 17.54 17.16 26.78
C ASP A 104 16.43 16.53 27.64
N GLU A 105 15.25 17.13 27.65
CA GLU A 105 14.17 16.77 28.57
C GLU A 105 13.14 15.82 27.94
N PRO A 106 12.58 14.86 28.69
CA PRO A 106 11.46 14.05 28.25
C PRO A 106 10.18 14.90 28.09
N GLY A 107 9.18 14.35 27.40
CA GLY A 107 7.87 14.99 27.30
C GLY A 107 6.98 14.42 26.19
N PRO A 108 5.71 14.86 26.11
CA PRO A 108 4.79 14.43 25.07
C PRO A 108 5.33 14.68 23.66
N GLY A 109 5.23 13.68 22.77
CA GLY A 109 5.73 13.76 21.39
C GLY A 109 7.25 13.72 21.29
N ARG A 110 7.94 13.19 22.30
CA ARG A 110 9.40 12.99 22.31
C ARG A 110 9.74 11.52 22.48
N ILE A 111 10.73 11.04 21.73
CA ILE A 111 11.20 9.64 21.74
C ILE A 111 12.63 9.64 22.26
N HIS A 112 12.98 8.79 23.23
CA HIS A 112 14.37 8.70 23.67
C HIS A 112 15.24 8.19 22.52
N MET A 113 16.37 8.86 22.28
CA MET A 113 17.23 8.60 21.12
C MET A 113 17.75 7.17 21.06
N GLN A 114 17.99 6.52 22.20
CA GLN A 114 18.38 5.10 22.22
C GLN A 114 17.28 4.18 21.65
N HIS A 115 15.99 4.52 21.81
CA HIS A 115 14.91 3.76 21.17
C HIS A 115 14.92 3.97 19.66
N LEU A 116 15.20 5.20 19.20
CA LEU A 116 15.29 5.50 17.77
C LEU A 116 16.50 4.80 17.13
N VAL A 117 17.65 4.82 17.81
CA VAL A 117 18.85 4.05 17.43
C VAL A 117 18.51 2.57 17.35
N SER A 118 17.95 1.97 18.40
CA SER A 118 17.57 0.54 18.38
C SER A 118 16.54 0.19 17.31
N ALA A 119 15.62 1.10 16.99
CA ALA A 119 14.64 0.92 15.92
C ALA A 119 15.25 1.03 14.50
N CYS A 120 16.47 1.59 14.38
CA CYS A 120 17.23 1.72 13.14
C CYS A 120 18.39 0.69 13.02
N ASP A 121 18.96 0.24 14.15
CA ASP A 121 20.23 -0.50 14.23
C ASP A 121 20.17 -1.99 13.81
N ALA A 122 19.05 -2.49 13.28
CA ALA A 122 18.99 -3.87 12.78
C ALA A 122 19.49 -4.04 11.33
N GLY A 123 20.36 -3.14 10.83
CA GLY A 123 20.98 -3.29 9.51
C GLY A 123 20.04 -2.87 8.36
N MET A 124 20.06 -1.59 8.03
CA MET A 124 19.16 -1.03 7.01
C MET A 124 19.76 -1.14 5.60
N THR A 125 19.02 -1.78 4.70
CA THR A 125 19.17 -1.58 3.25
C THR A 125 18.54 -0.25 2.86
N SER A 126 19.33 0.80 2.62
CA SER A 126 18.83 2.08 2.09
C SER A 126 19.12 2.23 0.60
N PHE A 127 18.13 2.78 -0.12
CA PHE A 127 18.35 3.37 -1.45
C PHE A 127 18.84 4.81 -1.26
N VAL A 128 20.16 4.98 -1.33
CA VAL A 128 20.78 6.30 -1.47
C VAL A 128 21.02 6.53 -2.96
N GLY A 129 20.45 7.61 -3.51
CA GLY A 129 20.67 7.96 -4.92
C GLY A 129 22.16 8.07 -5.24
N GLY A 130 22.67 7.14 -6.06
CA GLY A 130 24.07 7.10 -6.49
C GLY A 130 25.01 6.16 -5.71
N ALA A 131 24.55 5.45 -4.67
CA ALA A 131 25.35 4.43 -3.98
C ALA A 131 24.68 3.04 -4.09
N GLY A 132 25.51 2.00 -4.29
CA GLY A 132 25.04 0.62 -4.43
C GLY A 132 24.35 0.07 -3.18
N GLN A 133 23.47 -0.90 -3.40
CA GLN A 133 22.68 -1.59 -2.38
C GLN A 133 23.59 -2.30 -1.37
N GLN A 134 23.39 -2.05 -0.07
CA GLN A 134 24.05 -2.79 1.02
C GLN A 134 22.99 -3.54 1.81
N SER A 135 23.11 -4.86 1.89
CA SER A 135 22.16 -5.77 2.56
C SER A 135 22.72 -6.24 3.91
N VAL A 136 21.88 -6.30 4.95
CA VAL A 136 22.21 -6.88 6.27
C VAL A 136 20.99 -7.62 6.88
N GLU A 137 21.27 -8.45 7.87
CA GLU A 137 20.59 -9.70 8.27
C GLU A 137 19.20 -9.61 8.93
N HIS A 138 18.65 -8.47 9.37
CA HIS A 138 17.35 -8.42 10.10
C HIS A 138 16.52 -7.18 9.71
N GLN A 139 15.17 -7.22 9.78
CA GLN A 139 14.32 -6.06 9.48
C GLN A 139 14.18 -5.13 10.71
N PRO A 140 14.52 -3.82 10.63
CA PRO A 140 14.33 -2.90 11.74
C PRO A 140 12.85 -2.57 12.02
N GLU A 141 12.52 -2.30 13.28
CA GLU A 141 11.14 -2.07 13.73
C GLU A 141 10.43 -0.95 12.95
N ILE A 142 11.16 0.12 12.62
CA ILE A 142 10.60 1.23 11.84
C ILE A 142 10.21 0.79 10.41
N GLN A 143 10.96 -0.12 9.81
CA GLN A 143 10.67 -0.65 8.48
C GLN A 143 9.45 -1.59 8.52
N ALA A 144 9.34 -2.42 9.57
CA ALA A 144 8.19 -3.30 9.77
C ALA A 144 6.87 -2.52 9.88
N VAL A 145 6.85 -1.41 10.65
CA VAL A 145 5.66 -0.55 10.79
C VAL A 145 5.27 0.06 9.45
N VAL A 146 6.24 0.63 8.74
CA VAL A 146 5.96 1.34 7.48
C VAL A 146 5.51 0.36 6.39
N TYR A 147 6.05 -0.85 6.35
CA TYR A 147 5.61 -1.88 5.41
C TYR A 147 4.20 -2.40 5.76
N ALA A 148 3.89 -2.63 7.04
CA ALA A 148 2.54 -3.02 7.45
C ALA A 148 1.47 -1.97 7.05
N GLN A 149 1.80 -0.68 7.19
CA GLN A 149 0.96 0.41 6.71
C GLN A 149 0.80 0.38 5.18
N TRP A 150 1.90 0.14 4.46
CA TRP A 150 1.85 0.03 3.00
C TRP A 150 0.98 -1.13 2.53
N PHE A 151 1.12 -2.35 3.07
CA PHE A 151 0.27 -3.49 2.68
C PHE A 151 -1.21 -3.23 2.94
N THR A 152 -1.52 -2.51 4.03
CA THR A 152 -2.89 -2.07 4.32
C THR A 152 -3.41 -1.10 3.27
N TYR A 153 -2.61 -0.11 2.90
CA TYR A 153 -2.96 0.90 1.91
C TYR A 153 -3.08 0.31 0.50
N ALA A 154 -2.12 -0.51 0.08
CA ALA A 154 -2.12 -1.19 -1.22
C ALA A 154 -3.36 -2.07 -1.40
N PHE A 155 -3.73 -2.85 -0.37
CA PHE A 155 -4.95 -3.64 -0.40
C PHE A 155 -6.21 -2.77 -0.48
N ALA A 156 -6.23 -1.62 0.19
CA ALA A 156 -7.36 -0.68 0.12
C ALA A 156 -7.47 -0.04 -1.28
N ILE A 157 -6.36 0.37 -1.90
CA ILE A 157 -6.35 0.84 -3.29
C ILE A 157 -7.00 -0.22 -4.19
N TRP A 158 -6.51 -1.45 -4.12
CA TRP A 158 -7.02 -2.56 -4.90
C TRP A 158 -8.52 -2.76 -4.69
N GLU A 159 -8.95 -3.00 -3.45
CA GLU A 159 -10.33 -3.35 -3.14
C GLU A 159 -11.29 -2.19 -3.40
N GLU A 160 -10.99 -1.00 -2.89
CA GLU A 160 -11.96 0.10 -2.84
C GLU A 160 -11.99 0.91 -4.13
N GLN A 161 -10.85 1.03 -4.84
CA GLN A 161 -10.74 1.93 -5.99
C GLN A 161 -10.77 1.17 -7.33
N PHE A 162 -10.05 0.06 -7.46
CA PHE A 162 -9.78 -0.54 -8.78
C PHE A 162 -10.55 -1.83 -9.06
N ARG A 163 -10.74 -2.72 -8.08
CA ARG A 163 -11.42 -4.01 -8.29
C ARG A 163 -12.85 -3.83 -8.82
N GLY A 164 -13.54 -2.77 -8.37
CA GLY A 164 -14.87 -2.42 -8.87
C GLY A 164 -14.86 -1.85 -10.29
N ARG A 165 -13.86 -1.04 -10.66
CA ARG A 165 -13.70 -0.49 -12.01
C ARG A 165 -13.45 -1.61 -13.03
N LEU A 166 -12.55 -2.54 -12.70
CA LEU A 166 -12.27 -3.72 -13.53
C LEU A 166 -13.51 -4.59 -13.72
N ALA A 167 -14.26 -4.85 -12.65
CA ALA A 167 -15.51 -5.60 -12.76
C ALA A 167 -16.53 -4.91 -13.66
N LYS A 168 -16.69 -3.59 -13.53
CA LYS A 168 -17.59 -2.80 -14.38
C LYS A 168 -17.16 -2.83 -15.85
N TYR A 169 -15.85 -2.73 -16.12
CA TYR A 169 -15.31 -2.85 -17.47
C TYR A 169 -15.65 -4.23 -18.06
N TRP A 170 -15.25 -5.32 -17.40
CA TRP A 170 -15.47 -6.67 -17.94
C TRP A 170 -16.95 -7.03 -18.06
N ASP A 171 -17.79 -6.61 -17.12
CA ASP A 171 -19.26 -6.77 -17.19
C ASP A 171 -19.89 -6.12 -18.42
N SER A 172 -19.26 -5.08 -18.98
CA SER A 172 -19.70 -4.45 -20.25
C SER A 172 -19.18 -5.14 -21.50
N GLN A 173 -18.16 -5.98 -21.37
CA GLN A 173 -17.48 -6.65 -22.49
C GLN A 173 -17.90 -8.12 -22.64
N THR A 174 -18.53 -8.71 -21.62
CA THR A 174 -18.94 -10.12 -21.61
C THR A 174 -20.46 -10.27 -21.53
N ASP A 175 -20.99 -11.33 -22.14
CA ASP A 175 -22.43 -11.66 -22.05
C ASP A 175 -22.84 -12.14 -20.65
N GLU A 176 -21.88 -12.65 -19.87
CA GLU A 176 -22.10 -13.10 -18.49
C GLU A 176 -21.86 -11.95 -17.50
N LYS A 177 -22.69 -11.88 -16.45
CA LYS A 177 -22.58 -10.88 -15.39
C LYS A 177 -21.27 -11.05 -14.62
N ILE A 178 -20.38 -10.08 -14.71
CA ILE A 178 -19.14 -10.03 -13.93
C ILE A 178 -19.37 -9.20 -12.67
N ARG A 179 -19.03 -9.77 -11.52
CA ARG A 179 -19.07 -9.11 -10.22
C ARG A 179 -17.66 -8.79 -9.76
N ARG A 180 -17.55 -7.85 -8.83
CA ARG A 180 -16.29 -7.56 -8.13
C ARG A 180 -15.63 -8.81 -7.53
N SER A 181 -16.43 -9.77 -7.05
CA SER A 181 -15.93 -11.04 -6.50
C SER A 181 -15.25 -11.93 -7.53
N ASP A 182 -15.56 -11.76 -8.82
CA ASP A 182 -15.03 -12.59 -9.91
C ASP A 182 -13.65 -12.10 -10.37
N ILE A 183 -13.28 -10.86 -10.02
CA ILE A 183 -11.94 -10.32 -10.24
C ILE A 183 -11.01 -10.93 -9.18
N LEU A 184 -10.35 -12.03 -9.53
CA LEU A 184 -9.40 -12.75 -8.69
C LEU A 184 -8.03 -12.69 -9.34
N VAL A 185 -7.06 -12.11 -8.62
CA VAL A 185 -5.69 -11.91 -9.09
C VAL A 185 -4.77 -12.29 -7.94
N ASP A 186 -3.93 -13.30 -8.12
CA ASP A 186 -3.14 -13.91 -7.05
C ASP A 186 -2.16 -12.91 -6.43
N TYR A 187 -1.59 -12.00 -7.23
CA TYR A 187 -0.75 -10.91 -6.74
C TYR A 187 -1.42 -10.08 -5.63
N PHE A 188 -2.70 -9.70 -5.80
CA PHE A 188 -3.46 -8.96 -4.77
C PHE A 188 -3.99 -9.89 -3.68
N GLY A 189 -4.19 -11.17 -3.99
CA GLY A 189 -4.43 -12.23 -3.01
C GLY A 189 -3.29 -12.35 -2.01
N ASP A 190 -2.05 -12.38 -2.48
CA ASP A 190 -0.85 -12.46 -1.67
C ASP A 190 -0.66 -11.20 -0.80
N ILE A 191 -0.87 -10.02 -1.37
CA ILE A 191 -0.89 -8.75 -0.61
C ILE A 191 -1.89 -8.83 0.55
N ARG A 192 -3.07 -9.45 0.33
CA ARG A 192 -4.07 -9.65 1.40
C ARG A 192 -3.56 -10.62 2.48
N LEU A 193 -2.94 -11.74 2.11
CA LEU A 193 -2.40 -12.72 3.06
C LEU A 193 -1.30 -12.09 3.93
N ILE A 194 -0.35 -11.38 3.30
CA ILE A 194 0.73 -10.66 4.01
C ILE A 194 0.15 -9.59 4.93
N ARG A 195 -0.80 -8.78 4.43
CA ARG A 195 -1.50 -7.77 5.24
C ARG A 195 -2.12 -8.39 6.49
N ASN A 196 -2.80 -9.53 6.35
CA ASN A 196 -3.45 -10.19 7.48
C ASN A 196 -2.44 -10.53 8.57
N ASP A 197 -1.29 -11.10 8.22
CA ASP A 197 -0.28 -11.48 9.19
C ASP A 197 0.41 -10.27 9.84
N VAL A 198 0.78 -9.25 9.05
CA VAL A 198 1.46 -8.05 9.59
C VAL A 198 0.54 -7.18 10.44
N VAL A 199 -0.77 -7.14 10.16
CA VAL A 199 -1.73 -6.31 10.91
C VAL A 199 -2.38 -7.07 12.05
N HIS A 200 -2.78 -8.33 11.84
CA HIS A 200 -3.61 -9.09 12.78
C HIS A 200 -2.81 -10.11 13.58
N ASN A 201 -1.71 -10.64 13.05
CA ASN A 201 -0.88 -11.64 13.73
C ASN A 201 0.43 -11.08 14.30
N LYS A 202 0.48 -9.76 14.56
CA LYS A 202 1.66 -9.06 15.10
C LYS A 202 2.94 -9.28 14.28
N GLY A 203 2.81 -9.49 12.98
CA GLY A 203 3.94 -9.80 12.11
C GLY A 203 4.47 -11.23 12.24
N ILE A 204 3.69 -12.17 12.78
CA ILE A 204 4.02 -13.61 12.71
C ILE A 204 3.33 -14.20 11.48
N CYS A 205 4.08 -14.98 10.70
CA CYS A 205 3.58 -15.65 9.51
C CYS A 205 2.56 -16.74 9.88
N ASP A 206 1.41 -16.71 9.21
CA ASP A 206 0.35 -17.73 9.24
C ASP A 206 -0.23 -17.85 7.82
N GLU A 207 -1.02 -16.87 7.38
CA GLU A 207 -1.65 -16.89 6.05
C GLU A 207 -0.62 -16.69 4.92
N SER A 208 0.39 -15.85 5.12
CA SER A 208 1.40 -15.48 4.11
C SER A 208 2.35 -16.61 3.72
N ALA A 209 2.39 -17.72 4.48
CA ALA A 209 3.07 -18.95 4.08
C ALA A 209 2.47 -19.55 2.79
N ASN A 210 1.23 -19.19 2.45
CA ASN A 210 0.48 -19.70 1.31
C ASN A 210 0.43 -18.72 0.14
N THR A 211 1.39 -17.80 0.05
CA THR A 211 1.54 -16.88 -1.08
C THR A 211 1.84 -17.66 -2.37
N VAL A 212 1.25 -17.23 -3.48
CA VAL A 212 1.32 -17.92 -4.78
C VAL A 212 2.37 -17.27 -5.70
N VAL A 213 2.27 -15.95 -5.86
CA VAL A 213 3.12 -15.11 -6.71
C VAL A 213 4.29 -14.53 -5.91
N LEU A 214 4.02 -13.98 -4.73
CA LEU A 214 5.00 -13.35 -3.84
C LEU A 214 5.75 -14.40 -3.02
N GLN A 215 6.54 -15.23 -3.70
CA GLN A 215 7.29 -16.36 -3.12
C GLN A 215 8.52 -15.91 -2.32
N TRP A 216 8.27 -15.14 -1.26
CA TRP A 216 9.30 -14.51 -0.43
C TRP A 216 9.87 -15.43 0.65
N GLY A 217 9.41 -16.69 0.70
CA GLY A 217 9.96 -17.71 1.60
C GLY A 217 9.50 -17.58 3.05
N PHE A 218 8.30 -17.04 3.29
CA PHE A 218 7.73 -16.94 4.64
C PHE A 218 7.53 -18.33 5.26
N VAL A 219 7.81 -18.43 6.56
CA VAL A 219 7.73 -19.69 7.30
C VAL A 219 6.71 -19.53 8.43
N GLU A 220 5.71 -20.40 8.45
CA GLU A 220 4.65 -20.40 9.48
C GLU A 220 5.23 -20.38 10.91
N GLY A 221 4.69 -19.52 11.76
CA GLY A 221 5.13 -19.33 13.14
C GLY A 221 6.43 -18.53 13.31
N LYS A 222 7.03 -18.03 12.22
CA LYS A 222 8.18 -17.13 12.28
C LYS A 222 7.78 -15.67 12.06
N PRO A 223 8.56 -14.70 12.61
CA PRO A 223 8.41 -13.30 12.24
C PRO A 223 8.50 -13.12 10.72
N ILE A 224 7.62 -12.28 10.19
CA ILE A 224 7.68 -11.81 8.82
C ILE A 224 8.78 -10.76 8.74
N GLU A 225 9.78 -11.07 7.93
CA GLU A 225 10.85 -10.14 7.58
C GLU A 225 10.79 -9.90 6.07
N ILE A 226 10.60 -8.64 5.70
CA ILE A 226 10.49 -8.20 4.32
C ILE A 226 11.64 -7.25 4.04
N SER A 227 12.47 -7.63 3.08
CA SER A 227 13.59 -6.87 2.57
C SER A 227 13.16 -5.79 1.56
N ALA A 228 14.05 -4.83 1.28
CA ALA A 228 13.78 -3.81 0.28
C ALA A 228 13.71 -4.41 -1.14
N GLU A 229 14.51 -5.44 -1.40
CA GLU A 229 14.54 -6.20 -2.64
C GLU A 229 13.20 -6.89 -2.89
N GLN A 230 12.62 -7.50 -1.85
CA GLN A 230 11.28 -8.07 -1.93
C GLN A 230 10.23 -6.99 -2.20
N MET A 231 10.29 -5.85 -1.52
CA MET A 231 9.38 -4.74 -1.81
C MET A 231 9.50 -4.22 -3.25
N ILE A 232 10.71 -4.17 -3.80
CA ILE A 232 10.95 -3.76 -5.19
C ILE A 232 10.44 -4.80 -6.19
N SER A 233 10.55 -6.10 -5.84
CA SER A 233 10.04 -7.18 -6.70
C SER A 233 8.54 -7.05 -7.03
N LEU A 234 7.76 -6.31 -6.21
CA LEU A 234 6.37 -5.98 -6.50
C LEU A 234 6.17 -5.22 -7.81
N ILE A 235 7.18 -4.45 -8.24
CA ILE A 235 7.16 -3.72 -9.52
C ILE A 235 7.27 -4.71 -10.67
N ASP A 236 8.21 -5.64 -10.58
CA ASP A 236 8.48 -6.64 -11.63
C ASP A 236 7.37 -7.70 -11.70
N LEU A 237 6.74 -8.02 -10.57
CA LEU A 237 5.67 -9.01 -10.44
C LEU A 237 4.27 -8.44 -10.70
N PHE A 238 4.16 -7.18 -11.12
CA PHE A 238 2.86 -6.55 -11.35
C PHE A 238 2.03 -7.32 -12.41
N PRO A 239 0.77 -7.65 -12.13
CA PRO A 239 0.00 -8.67 -12.87
C PRO A 239 -0.65 -8.12 -14.16
N TYR A 240 0.15 -7.62 -15.10
CA TYR A 240 -0.32 -6.96 -16.32
C TYR A 240 -1.26 -7.83 -17.18
N ASP A 241 -0.91 -9.09 -17.39
CA ASP A 241 -1.64 -9.99 -18.28
C ASP A 241 -2.93 -10.49 -17.63
N GLU A 242 -2.88 -10.81 -16.34
CA GLU A 242 -4.02 -11.26 -15.54
C GLU A 242 -5.09 -10.17 -15.46
N LEU A 243 -4.69 -8.92 -15.25
CA LEU A 243 -5.62 -7.79 -15.22
C LEU A 243 -6.27 -7.50 -16.58
N ARG A 244 -5.60 -7.85 -17.68
CA ARG A 244 -6.10 -7.71 -19.07
C ARG A 244 -6.86 -8.92 -19.57
N THR A 245 -6.96 -9.97 -18.77
CA THR A 245 -7.69 -11.17 -19.13
C THR A 245 -9.09 -11.12 -18.53
N ALA A 246 -10.10 -11.42 -19.34
CA ALA A 246 -11.47 -11.48 -18.87
C ALA A 246 -11.62 -12.52 -17.74
N PRO A 247 -12.22 -12.16 -16.59
CA PRO A 247 -12.41 -13.07 -15.47
C PRO A 247 -13.47 -14.14 -15.80
N VAL A 248 -13.35 -15.30 -15.15
CA VAL A 248 -14.40 -16.32 -15.18
C VAL A 248 -15.36 -16.07 -14.01
N PRO A 249 -16.68 -15.93 -14.26
CA PRO A 249 -17.66 -15.77 -13.19
C PRO A 249 -17.58 -16.91 -12.18
N GLN A 250 -17.56 -16.55 -10.89
CA GLN A 250 -17.49 -17.53 -9.83
C GLN A 250 -18.89 -17.89 -9.34
N PRO A 251 -19.11 -19.14 -8.89
CA PRO A 251 -20.33 -19.48 -8.18
C PRO A 251 -20.46 -18.63 -6.92
N SER A 252 -21.70 -18.38 -6.50
CA SER A 252 -21.96 -17.61 -5.29
C SER A 252 -21.26 -18.24 -4.08
N ALA A 253 -20.51 -17.43 -3.34
CA ALA A 253 -19.84 -17.82 -2.10
C ALA A 253 -20.81 -18.06 -0.91
N GLY A 254 -22.12 -18.11 -1.17
CA GLY A 254 -23.16 -18.35 -0.18
C GLY A 254 -23.94 -17.09 0.21
N LEU A 255 -24.67 -17.18 1.32
CA LEU A 255 -25.54 -16.12 1.81
C LEU A 255 -24.74 -15.10 2.63
N LYS A 256 -24.99 -13.80 2.39
CA LYS A 256 -24.48 -12.70 3.22
C LYS A 256 -25.63 -12.00 3.94
N SER A 257 -25.35 -11.43 5.10
CA SER A 257 -26.31 -10.60 5.81
C SER A 257 -26.60 -9.33 5.02
N VAL A 258 -27.86 -8.90 5.03
CA VAL A 258 -28.26 -7.65 4.40
C VAL A 258 -28.10 -6.52 5.43
N PRO A 259 -27.34 -5.45 5.12
CA PRO A 259 -27.23 -4.28 5.99
C PRO A 259 -28.52 -3.45 5.96
N GLY A 260 -28.84 -2.80 7.08
CA GLY A 260 -29.95 -1.85 7.18
C GLY A 260 -30.83 -2.04 8.41
N ARG A 261 -31.72 -1.07 8.63
CA ARG A 261 -32.81 -1.17 9.60
C ARG A 261 -34.13 -0.98 8.84
N LEU A 262 -35.11 -1.82 9.17
CA LEU A 262 -36.47 -1.70 8.67
C LEU A 262 -37.36 -1.17 9.77
N ASP A 263 -38.47 -0.53 9.38
CA ASP A 263 -39.53 -0.19 10.31
C ASP A 263 -40.09 -1.44 10.99
N ALA A 264 -40.41 -1.33 12.28
CA ALA A 264 -40.79 -2.49 13.10
C ALA A 264 -42.15 -3.08 12.69
N HIS A 265 -43.12 -2.24 12.34
CA HIS A 265 -44.45 -2.70 11.92
C HIS A 265 -44.38 -3.31 10.52
N LEU A 266 -43.63 -2.69 9.61
CA LEU A 266 -43.39 -3.27 8.29
C LEU A 266 -42.73 -4.66 8.39
N LEU A 267 -41.75 -4.82 9.29
CA LEU A 267 -41.09 -6.11 9.50
C LEU A 267 -42.04 -7.16 10.09
N GLU A 268 -42.96 -6.77 10.97
CA GLU A 268 -44.01 -7.63 11.52
C GLU A 268 -44.96 -8.11 10.42
N ASP A 269 -45.52 -7.18 9.64
CA ASP A 269 -46.46 -7.47 8.54
C ASP A 269 -45.84 -8.40 7.49
N ILE A 270 -44.58 -8.14 7.10
CA ILE A 270 -43.86 -8.96 6.12
C ILE A 270 -43.61 -10.37 6.67
N LYS A 271 -43.27 -10.51 7.95
CA LYS A 271 -43.01 -11.83 8.57
C LYS A 271 -44.27 -12.66 8.68
N ASP A 272 -45.39 -12.05 9.05
CA ASP A 272 -46.67 -12.76 9.10
C ASP A 272 -47.11 -13.18 7.71
N ARG A 273 -46.95 -12.31 6.70
CA ARG A 273 -47.23 -12.67 5.31
C ARG A 273 -46.32 -13.78 4.78
N ALA A 274 -45.03 -13.77 5.12
CA ALA A 274 -44.11 -14.84 4.75
C ALA A 274 -44.50 -16.18 5.38
N ARG A 275 -44.98 -16.16 6.65
CA ARG A 275 -45.48 -17.34 7.35
C ARG A 275 -46.71 -17.92 6.65
N GLU A 276 -47.65 -17.08 6.21
CA GLU A 276 -48.83 -17.50 5.44
C GLU A 276 -48.45 -18.18 4.11
N LEU A 277 -47.36 -17.70 3.48
CA LEU A 277 -46.85 -18.22 2.21
C LEU A 277 -45.89 -19.41 2.38
N GLY A 278 -45.57 -19.81 3.62
CA GLY A 278 -44.64 -20.90 3.90
C GLY A 278 -43.18 -20.58 3.55
N LEU A 279 -42.81 -19.30 3.44
CA LEU A 279 -41.45 -18.88 3.06
C LEU A 279 -40.54 -18.78 4.28
N SER A 280 -39.30 -19.24 4.14
CA SER A 280 -38.22 -18.92 5.07
C SER A 280 -37.80 -17.45 4.94
N ALA A 281 -37.10 -16.94 5.97
CA ALA A 281 -36.57 -15.57 5.93
C ALA A 281 -35.61 -15.35 4.75
N ASN A 282 -34.85 -16.38 4.35
CA ASN A 282 -33.93 -16.29 3.22
C ASN A 282 -34.68 -16.25 1.88
N GLU A 283 -35.72 -17.07 1.71
CA GLU A 283 -36.54 -17.08 0.49
C GLU A 283 -37.33 -15.77 0.35
N LEU A 284 -37.88 -15.25 1.46
CA LEU A 284 -38.51 -13.94 1.51
C LEU A 284 -37.53 -12.84 1.04
N ASN A 285 -36.33 -12.79 1.62
CA ASN A 285 -35.33 -11.80 1.25
C ASN A 285 -34.95 -11.93 -0.23
N ALA A 286 -34.68 -13.15 -0.70
CA ALA A 286 -34.35 -13.40 -2.09
C ALA A 286 -35.46 -12.93 -3.05
N ALA A 287 -36.72 -13.25 -2.75
CA ALA A 287 -37.87 -12.82 -3.55
C ALA A 287 -38.01 -11.29 -3.57
N ALA A 288 -37.85 -10.64 -2.42
CA ALA A 288 -37.94 -9.19 -2.31
C ALA A 288 -36.85 -8.48 -3.14
N TYR A 289 -35.59 -8.92 -3.03
CA TYR A 289 -34.49 -8.32 -3.79
C TYR A 289 -34.57 -8.62 -5.29
N SER A 290 -34.94 -9.85 -5.67
CA SER A 290 -35.14 -10.19 -7.08
C SER A 290 -36.25 -9.37 -7.71
N SER A 291 -37.40 -9.23 -7.04
CA SER A 291 -38.50 -8.41 -7.54
C SER A 291 -38.12 -6.94 -7.66
N TRP A 292 -37.35 -6.40 -6.71
CA TRP A 292 -36.83 -5.05 -6.81
C TRP A 292 -35.93 -4.86 -8.03
N MET A 293 -35.01 -5.80 -8.26
CA MET A 293 -34.12 -5.78 -9.44
C MET A 293 -34.90 -5.87 -10.75
N GLU A 294 -35.90 -6.75 -10.83
CA GLU A 294 -36.77 -6.86 -12.02
C GLU A 294 -37.54 -5.56 -12.28
N THR A 295 -38.05 -4.92 -11.22
CA THR A 295 -38.84 -3.69 -11.34
C THR A 295 -37.99 -2.47 -11.70
N THR A 296 -36.69 -2.50 -11.37
CA THR A 296 -35.76 -1.37 -11.55
C THR A 296 -34.78 -1.57 -12.70
N ALA A 297 -34.81 -2.71 -13.40
CA ALA A 297 -34.08 -2.89 -14.63
C ALA A 297 -34.52 -1.83 -15.66
N ALA A 298 -33.58 -1.04 -16.18
CA ALA A 298 -33.88 -0.01 -17.18
C ALA A 298 -34.50 -0.67 -18.43
N PRO A 299 -35.47 -0.01 -19.11
CA PRO A 299 -35.96 -0.52 -20.39
C PRO A 299 -34.80 -0.53 -21.40
N SER A 300 -34.55 -1.71 -21.96
CA SER A 300 -33.56 -1.98 -23.01
C SER A 300 -33.69 -1.05 -24.21
#